data_AF-A0A0M8TMM6-F1
#
_entry.id   AF-A0A0M8TMM6-F1
#
_cell.length_a   1.000
_cell.length_b   1.000
_cell.length_c   1.000
_cell.angle_alpha   90.00
_cell.angle_beta   90.00
_cell.angle_gamma   90.00
#
_symmetry.space_group_name_H-M   'P 1'
#
loop_
_entity.id
_entity.type
_entity.pdbx_description
1 polymer ?
#
loop_
_entity_poly.entity_id
_entity_poly.type
_entity_poly.pdbx_seq_one_letter_code
_entity_poly.pdbx_strand_id
1 'polypeptide(L)'
;MRTFRSKPKSGWTPTSNQHVARNYVLSLKAKGLLVTFLSQPDGSGMTVERLAYLHKAAGGKGEGEHAIREALKELRAAGLVTHAKEKGKGGRWQTTTLVSDTPEGLLLLLKQISPDP
;
A
#
# COMPACT_ATOMS: atom_id res chain seq x y z
N MET A 1 -1.15 -8.40 27.50
CA MET A 1 -2.13 -7.53 26.80
C MET A 1 -3.42 -8.32 26.55
N ARG A 2 -4.60 -7.74 26.83
CA ARG A 2 -5.90 -8.30 26.43
C ARG A 2 -6.42 -7.50 25.23
N THR A 3 -6.99 -8.16 24.23
CA THR A 3 -7.43 -7.54 22.97
C THR A 3 -8.90 -7.83 22.66
N PHE A 4 -9.63 -6.83 22.16
CA PHE A 4 -10.96 -6.97 21.57
C PHE A 4 -10.89 -6.70 20.06
N ARG A 5 -11.69 -7.42 19.25
CA ARG A 5 -11.75 -7.23 17.78
C ARG A 5 -13.20 -6.97 17.40
N SER A 6 -13.50 -5.76 16.90
CA SER A 6 -14.86 -5.32 16.55
C SER A 6 -15.47 -6.05 15.36
N LYS A 7 -14.66 -6.60 14.43
CA LYS A 7 -15.07 -7.35 13.22
C LYS A 7 -16.29 -6.72 12.48
N PRO A 8 -16.20 -5.44 12.06
CA PRO A 8 -17.30 -4.78 11.36
C PRO A 8 -17.51 -5.36 9.94
N LYS A 9 -18.70 -5.13 9.37
CA LYS A 9 -19.03 -5.54 7.99
C LYS A 9 -18.52 -4.58 6.91
N SER A 10 -18.24 -3.32 7.25
CA SER A 10 -17.81 -2.28 6.31
C SER A 10 -16.94 -1.22 7.02
N GLY A 11 -16.28 -0.36 6.22
CA GLY A 11 -15.45 0.74 6.73
C GLY A 11 -14.16 0.28 7.42
N TRP A 12 -13.67 -0.92 7.10
CA TRP A 12 -12.46 -1.47 7.70
C TRP A 12 -11.58 -2.13 6.64
N THR A 13 -10.27 -1.97 6.79
CA THR A 13 -9.26 -2.58 5.92
C THR A 13 -8.70 -3.84 6.59
N PRO A 14 -9.07 -5.06 6.14
CA PRO A 14 -8.41 -6.27 6.60
C PRO A 14 -6.97 -6.34 6.07
N THR A 15 -6.09 -7.02 6.80
CA THR A 15 -4.73 -7.30 6.36
C THR A 15 -4.29 -8.70 6.81
N SER A 16 -3.43 -9.34 6.02
CA SER A 16 -2.83 -10.62 6.34
C SER A 16 -2.04 -10.59 7.65
N ASN A 17 -2.33 -11.53 8.54
CA ASN A 17 -1.50 -11.71 9.74
C ASN A 17 -0.10 -12.19 9.38
N GLN A 18 0.04 -13.12 8.44
CA GLN A 18 1.31 -13.74 8.10
C GLN A 18 2.24 -12.76 7.39
N HIS A 19 1.73 -12.07 6.36
CA HIS A 19 2.57 -11.23 5.50
C HIS A 19 2.73 -9.80 6.01
N VAL A 20 1.77 -9.30 6.83
CA VAL A 20 1.76 -7.91 7.32
C VAL A 20 1.85 -7.84 8.84
N ALA A 21 0.78 -8.19 9.57
CA ALA A 21 0.66 -7.81 10.98
C ALA A 21 1.73 -8.48 11.86
N ARG A 22 1.96 -9.78 11.66
CA ARG A 22 2.94 -10.60 12.40
C ARG A 22 4.25 -10.81 11.64
N ASN A 23 4.44 -10.16 10.50
CA ASN A 23 5.71 -10.15 9.81
C ASN A 23 6.68 -9.23 10.57
N TYR A 24 7.66 -9.81 11.27
CA TYR A 24 8.62 -9.05 12.08
C TYR A 24 9.78 -8.47 11.27
N VAL A 25 9.89 -8.78 9.98
CA VAL A 25 10.88 -8.17 9.08
C VAL A 25 10.46 -6.75 8.69
N LEU A 26 9.15 -6.49 8.58
CA LEU A 26 8.62 -5.17 8.27
C LEU A 26 8.65 -4.25 9.50
N SER A 27 9.12 -3.03 9.30
CA SER A 27 8.98 -1.98 10.31
C SER A 27 7.51 -1.67 10.58
N LEU A 28 7.20 -1.20 11.79
CA LEU A 28 5.84 -0.72 12.11
C LEU A 28 5.39 0.41 11.16
N LYS A 29 6.34 1.20 10.66
CA LYS A 29 6.11 2.24 9.66
C LYS A 29 5.64 1.66 8.32
N ALA A 30 6.33 0.65 7.80
CA ALA A 30 5.93 -0.06 6.58
C ALA A 30 4.54 -0.69 6.72
N LYS A 31 4.25 -1.32 7.87
CA LYS A 31 2.92 -1.88 8.16
C LYS A 31 1.83 -0.81 8.15
N GLY A 32 2.06 0.30 8.84
CA GLY A 32 1.13 1.43 8.88
C GLY A 32 0.86 2.00 7.48
N LEU A 33 1.94 2.24 6.72
CA LEU A 33 1.84 2.73 5.34
C LEU A 33 1.03 1.79 4.44
N LEU A 34 1.23 0.48 4.55
CA LEU A 34 0.49 -0.50 3.77
C LEU A 34 -1.02 -0.44 4.08
N VAL A 35 -1.39 -0.38 5.36
CA VAL A 35 -2.80 -0.23 5.77
C VAL A 35 -3.38 1.07 5.23
N THR A 36 -2.62 2.17 5.28
CA THR A 36 -3.05 3.46 4.73
C THR A 36 -3.30 3.41 3.22
N PHE A 37 -2.50 2.67 2.45
CA PHE A 37 -2.76 2.49 1.03
C PHE A 37 -3.97 1.60 0.76
N LEU A 38 -4.09 0.47 1.48
CA LEU A 38 -5.23 -0.45 1.35
C LEU A 38 -6.57 0.15 1.83
N SER A 39 -6.54 1.27 2.57
CA SER A 39 -7.75 2.00 2.96
C SER A 39 -8.20 3.03 1.93
N GLN A 40 -7.40 3.29 0.88
CA GLN A 40 -7.80 4.20 -0.19
C GLN A 40 -8.67 3.49 -1.23
N PRO A 41 -9.56 4.21 -1.93
CA PRO A 41 -10.20 3.69 -3.12
C PRO A 41 -9.17 3.36 -4.21
N ASP A 42 -9.48 2.34 -5.01
CA ASP A 42 -8.70 2.00 -6.21
C ASP A 42 -8.62 3.19 -7.16
N GLY A 43 -7.41 3.45 -7.69
CA GLY A 43 -7.19 4.57 -8.60
C GLY A 43 -7.25 5.96 -7.96
N SER A 44 -7.22 6.08 -6.63
CA SER A 44 -7.25 7.37 -5.90
C SER A 44 -6.14 8.37 -6.29
N GLY A 45 -5.08 7.92 -6.96
CA GLY A 45 -3.94 8.76 -7.35
C GLY A 45 -3.09 9.20 -6.16
N MET A 46 -3.19 8.52 -5.01
CA MET A 46 -2.40 8.82 -3.83
C MET A 46 -0.90 8.69 -4.12
N THR A 47 -0.13 9.75 -3.88
CA THR A 47 1.33 9.76 -3.99
C THR A 47 2.00 9.91 -2.63
N VAL A 48 3.31 9.64 -2.56
CA VAL A 48 4.11 9.81 -1.34
C VAL A 48 4.08 11.27 -0.86
N GLU A 49 4.23 12.20 -1.78
CA GLU A 49 4.26 13.63 -1.54
C GLU A 49 2.89 14.11 -1.04
N ARG A 50 1.81 13.63 -1.66
CA ARG A 50 0.45 13.94 -1.23
C ARG A 50 0.18 13.39 0.17
N LEU A 51 0.60 12.16 0.46
CA LEU A 51 0.42 11.55 1.77
C LEU A 51 1.19 12.31 2.86
N ALA A 52 2.46 12.63 2.61
CA ALA A 52 3.28 13.43 3.54
C ALA A 52 2.64 14.81 3.79
N TYR A 53 2.16 15.46 2.72
CA TYR A 53 1.47 16.75 2.81
C TYR A 53 0.20 16.66 3.67
N LEU A 54 -0.66 15.65 3.44
CA LEU A 54 -1.90 15.49 4.18
C LEU A 54 -1.66 15.29 5.68
N HIS A 55 -0.67 14.46 6.04
CA HIS A 55 -0.30 14.27 7.43
C HIS A 55 0.22 15.54 8.10
N LYS A 56 1.09 16.30 7.40
CA LYS A 56 1.60 17.57 7.89
C LYS A 56 0.49 18.60 8.05
N ALA A 57 -0.41 18.71 7.07
CA ALA A 57 -1.53 19.64 7.08
C ALA A 57 -2.54 19.34 8.21
N ALA A 58 -2.72 18.06 8.55
CA ALA A 58 -3.56 17.63 9.66
C ALA A 58 -2.93 17.89 11.05
N GLY A 59 -1.74 18.51 11.13
CA GLY A 59 -0.99 18.68 12.38
C GLY A 59 -0.54 17.34 13.00
N GLY A 60 -0.56 16.26 12.21
CA GLY A 60 -0.22 14.93 12.67
C GLY A 60 1.28 14.74 12.82
N LYS A 61 1.68 13.79 13.68
CA LYS A 61 3.05 13.28 13.77
C LYS A 61 3.37 12.31 12.63
N GLY A 62 2.85 12.58 11.43
CA GLY A 62 3.04 11.70 10.29
C GLY A 62 4.48 11.72 9.80
N GLU A 63 4.79 10.72 9.00
CA GLU A 63 6.13 10.51 8.48
C GLU A 63 6.46 11.54 7.39
N GLY A 64 7.70 12.01 7.39
CA GLY A 64 8.22 12.80 6.28
C GLY A 64 8.38 11.96 5.01
N GLU A 65 8.51 12.62 3.87
CA GLU A 65 8.62 11.97 2.56
C GLU A 65 9.71 10.89 2.53
N HIS A 66 10.89 11.18 3.09
CA HIS A 66 12.00 10.24 3.17
C HIS A 66 11.63 8.96 3.91
N ALA A 67 10.98 9.09 5.08
CA ALA A 67 10.56 7.95 5.88
C ALA A 67 9.49 7.11 5.19
N ILE A 68 8.57 7.74 4.44
CA ILE A 68 7.59 7.03 3.61
C ILE A 68 8.28 6.28 2.46
N ARG A 69 9.30 6.88 1.82
CA ARG A 69 10.06 6.23 0.75
C ARG A 69 10.84 5.01 1.24
N GLU A 70 11.44 5.06 2.43
CA GLU A 70 12.10 3.89 3.04
C GLU A 70 11.10 2.79 3.37
N ALA A 71 9.95 3.14 3.96
CA ALA A 71 8.87 2.18 4.20
C ALA A 71 8.37 1.53 2.89
N LEU A 72 8.26 2.28 1.80
CA LEU A 72 7.94 1.73 0.48
C LEU A 72 9.00 0.75 -0.03
N LYS A 73 10.28 1.00 0.21
CA LYS A 73 11.34 0.05 -0.17
C LYS A 73 11.20 -1.26 0.57
N GLU A 74 10.93 -1.23 1.88
CA GLU A 74 10.65 -2.43 2.67
C GLU A 74 9.46 -3.22 2.11
N LEU A 75 8.35 -2.53 1.79
CA LEU A 75 7.17 -3.18 1.23
C LEU A 75 7.41 -3.80 -0.14
N ARG A 76 8.23 -3.16 -0.99
CA ARG A 76 8.65 -3.74 -2.28
C ARG A 76 9.53 -4.97 -2.09
N ALA A 77 10.48 -4.92 -1.16
CA ALA A 77 11.34 -6.07 -0.84
C ALA A 77 10.53 -7.26 -0.28
N ALA A 78 9.44 -6.98 0.43
CA ALA A 78 8.51 -8.00 0.93
C ALA A 78 7.50 -8.50 -0.13
N GLY A 79 7.50 -7.95 -1.35
CA GLY A 79 6.56 -8.34 -2.40
C GLY A 79 5.12 -7.90 -2.15
N LEU A 80 4.90 -6.82 -1.40
CA LEU A 80 3.56 -6.29 -1.07
C LEU A 80 3.21 -5.03 -1.86
N VAL A 81 4.20 -4.38 -2.43
CA VAL A 81 4.04 -3.21 -3.31
C VAL A 81 4.90 -3.40 -4.55
N THR A 82 4.42 -2.96 -5.70
CA THR A 82 5.25 -2.83 -6.90
C THR A 82 4.78 -1.67 -7.79
N HIS A 83 5.58 -1.31 -8.78
CA HIS A 83 5.19 -0.37 -9.82
C HIS A 83 5.02 -1.13 -11.13
N ALA A 84 3.89 -0.93 -11.79
CA ALA A 84 3.61 -1.44 -13.12
C ALA A 84 3.43 -0.28 -14.09
N LYS A 85 3.81 -0.48 -15.35
CA LYS A 85 3.47 0.44 -16.43
C LYS A 85 2.23 -0.09 -17.13
N GLU A 86 1.21 0.75 -17.23
CA GLU A 86 -0.01 0.43 -17.97
C GLU A 86 -0.27 1.48 -19.04
N LYS A 87 -0.91 1.07 -20.13
CA LYS A 87 -1.30 1.98 -21.19
C LYS A 87 -2.64 2.60 -20.81
N GLY A 88 -2.64 3.86 -20.43
CA GLY A 88 -3.85 4.59 -20.08
C GLY A 88 -4.78 4.77 -21.29
N LYS A 89 -6.01 5.25 -21.03
CA LYS A 89 -7.07 5.42 -22.05
C LYS A 89 -6.66 6.27 -23.27
N GLY A 90 -5.65 7.15 -23.13
CA GLY A 90 -5.11 7.97 -24.22
C GLY A 90 -3.88 7.38 -24.92
N GLY A 91 -3.57 6.09 -24.71
CA GLY A 91 -2.39 5.43 -25.28
C GLY A 91 -1.06 5.81 -24.62
N ARG A 92 -1.07 6.68 -23.61
CA ARG A 92 0.11 7.09 -22.84
C ARG A 92 0.43 6.07 -21.76
N TRP A 93 1.70 5.76 -21.61
CA TRP A 93 2.19 4.96 -20.50
C TRP A 93 2.06 5.74 -19.19
N GLN A 94 1.40 5.14 -18.22
CA GLN A 94 1.31 5.63 -16.85
C GLN A 94 1.91 4.60 -15.91
N THR A 95 2.57 5.07 -14.85
CA THR A 95 3.08 4.19 -13.80
C THR A 95 2.05 4.09 -12.70
N THR A 96 1.59 2.88 -12.42
CA THR A 96 0.61 2.59 -11.38
C THR A 96 1.31 1.81 -10.26
N THR A 97 1.05 2.23 -9.03
CA THR A 97 1.52 1.51 -7.84
C THR A 97 0.49 0.47 -7.47
N LEU A 98 0.90 -0.79 -7.47
CA LEU A 98 0.07 -1.92 -7.06
C LEU A 98 0.39 -2.26 -5.61
N VAL A 99 -0.64 -2.52 -4.84
CA VAL A 99 -0.54 -2.78 -3.41
C VAL A 99 -1.42 -3.98 -3.07
N SER A 100 -0.88 -4.91 -2.31
CA SER A 100 -1.64 -6.03 -1.75
C SER A 100 -1.14 -6.36 -0.34
N ASP A 101 -2.01 -6.96 0.46
CA ASP A 101 -1.63 -7.49 1.77
C ASP A 101 -1.02 -8.90 1.70
N THR A 102 -0.91 -9.47 0.50
CA THR A 102 -0.29 -10.76 0.21
C THR A 102 0.56 -10.70 -1.07
N PRO A 103 1.69 -11.43 -1.16
CA PRO A 103 2.45 -11.53 -2.40
C PRO A 103 1.63 -12.11 -3.56
N GLU A 104 0.75 -13.09 -3.28
CA GLU A 104 -0.11 -13.73 -4.28
C GLU A 104 -1.11 -12.73 -4.87
N GLY A 105 -1.73 -11.90 -4.03
CA GLY A 105 -2.62 -10.83 -4.47
C GLY A 105 -1.90 -9.82 -5.35
N LEU A 106 -0.64 -9.49 -5.04
CA LEU A 106 0.17 -8.59 -5.88
C LEU A 106 0.44 -9.20 -7.26
N LEU A 107 0.75 -10.50 -7.32
CA LEU A 107 0.93 -11.21 -8.59
C LEU A 107 -0.35 -11.25 -9.43
N LEU A 108 -1.52 -11.40 -8.79
CA LEU A 108 -2.81 -11.33 -9.49
C LEU A 108 -3.04 -9.95 -10.10
N LEU A 109 -2.75 -8.86 -9.37
CA LEU A 109 -2.84 -7.50 -9.91
C LEU A 109 -1.90 -7.28 -11.09
N LEU A 110 -0.66 -7.79 -11.01
CA LEU A 110 0.30 -7.70 -12.11
C LEU A 110 -0.21 -8.38 -13.39
N LYS A 111 -0.79 -9.58 -13.27
CA LYS A 111 -1.37 -10.32 -14.41
C LYS A 111 -2.53 -9.60 -15.08
N GLN A 112 -3.29 -8.80 -14.33
CA GLN A 112 -4.41 -8.03 -14.88
C GLN A 112 -3.94 -6.85 -15.75
N ILE A 113 -2.77 -6.30 -15.45
CA ILE A 113 -2.23 -5.10 -16.11
C ILE A 113 -1.30 -5.47 -17.28
N SER A 114 -0.67 -6.63 -17.20
CA SER A 114 0.14 -7.21 -18.26
C SER A 114 -0.35 -8.63 -18.54
N PRO A 115 -1.52 -8.82 -19.18
CA PRO A 115 -1.81 -10.12 -19.79
C PRO A 115 -0.68 -10.38 -20.79
N ASP A 116 -0.02 -11.53 -20.69
CA ASP A 116 1.10 -11.90 -21.56
C ASP A 116 0.81 -11.59 -23.05
N PRO A 117 1.85 -11.28 -23.86
CA PRO A 117 1.72 -10.94 -25.28
C PRO A 117 1.04 -12.03 -26.13
#